data_AF-R9KNE4-F1
#
_entry.id   AF-R9KNE4-F1
#
_cell.length_a   1.000
_cell.length_b   1.000
_cell.length_c   1.000
_cell.angle_alpha   90.00
_cell.angle_beta   90.00
_cell.angle_gamma   90.00
#
_symmetry.space_group_name_H-M   'P 1'
#
loop_
_entity.id
_entity.type
_entity.pdbx_description
1 polymer ?
#
loop_
_entity_poly.entity_id
_entity_poly.type
_entity_poly.pdbx_seq_one_letter_code
_entity_poly.pdbx_strand_id
1 'polypeptide(L)' 'MKLSAGKRKHRGYMEENSRKLKVYGATNKSYQTIPQIKFEGQWLKALGFCVGDRLQVDCEENRITITKLSDDNG' A
#
# COMPACT_ATOMS: atom_id res chain seq x y z
N MET A 1 -45.43 -11.88 19.66
CA MET A 1 -44.18 -11.08 19.63
C MET A 1 -43.44 -11.45 18.36
N LYS A 2 -43.34 -10.56 17.37
CA LYS A 2 -42.59 -10.82 16.14
C LYS A 2 -41.15 -10.33 16.35
N LEU A 3 -40.22 -11.27 16.41
CA LEU A 3 -38.79 -10.97 16.41
C LEU A 3 -38.44 -10.40 15.04
N SER A 4 -38.15 -9.11 14.99
CA SER A 4 -37.56 -8.47 13.80
C SER A 4 -36.13 -8.97 13.69
N ALA A 5 -35.87 -9.83 12.70
CA ALA A 5 -34.52 -10.18 12.29
C ALA A 5 -33.85 -8.91 11.75
N GLY A 6 -33.07 -8.24 12.61
CA GLY A 6 -32.23 -7.12 12.23
C GLY A 6 -31.34 -7.56 11.08
N LYS A 7 -31.59 -6.98 9.90
CA LYS A 7 -30.93 -7.26 8.63
C LYS A 7 -29.43 -7.33 8.84
N ARG A 8 -28.84 -8.52 8.67
CA ARG A 8 -27.39 -8.69 8.52
C ARG A 8 -26.97 -7.75 7.40
N LYS A 9 -26.22 -6.70 7.74
CA LYS A 9 -25.68 -5.78 6.75
C LYS A 9 -24.91 -6.61 5.74
N HIS A 10 -25.36 -6.60 4.49
CA HIS A 10 -24.61 -7.08 3.36
C HIS A 10 -23.29 -6.29 3.33
N ARG A 11 -22.24 -6.85 3.95
CA ARG A 11 -20.86 -6.39 3.78
C ARG A 11 -20.38 -6.94 2.44
N GLY A 12 -21.00 -6.45 1.38
CA GLY A 12 -20.72 -6.81 0.00
C GLY A 12 -19.80 -5.79 -0.65
N TYR A 13 -18.67 -6.29 -1.15
CA TYR A 13 -17.98 -5.88 -2.38
C TYR A 13 -17.23 -4.52 -2.43
N MET A 14 -15.90 -4.65 -2.36
CA MET A 14 -14.83 -3.82 -2.96
C MET A 14 -14.95 -2.30 -2.85
N GLU A 15 -14.64 -1.75 -1.68
CA GLU A 15 -14.44 -0.32 -1.50
C GLU A 15 -13.03 -0.09 -0.93
N GLU A 16 -12.25 0.71 -1.65
CA GLU A 16 -10.83 1.06 -1.46
C GLU A 16 -9.77 0.04 -1.94
N ASN A 17 -9.39 0.17 -3.22
CA ASN A 17 -8.02 -0.14 -3.67
C ASN A 17 -6.98 0.84 -3.09
N SER A 18 -7.41 1.83 -2.31
CA SER A 18 -6.58 2.76 -1.57
C SER A 18 -6.26 2.23 -0.16
N ARG A 19 -5.06 2.52 0.31
CA ARG A 19 -4.64 2.20 1.68
C ARG A 19 -4.09 3.46 2.31
N LYS A 20 -4.60 3.83 3.48
CA LYS A 20 -4.06 4.95 4.26
C LYS A 20 -2.81 4.48 4.98
N LEU A 21 -1.67 5.03 4.59
CA LEU A 21 -0.39 4.79 5.24
C LEU A 21 0.01 5.99 6.11
N LYS A 22 0.86 5.74 7.10
CA LYS A 22 1.43 6.76 7.97
C LYS A 22 2.90 6.94 7.62
N VAL A 23 3.37 8.19 7.67
CA VAL A 23 4.80 8.51 7.67
C VAL A 23 5.33 8.34 9.09
N TYR A 24 6.35 7.51 9.24
CA TYR A 24 7.06 7.24 10.49
C TYR A 24 8.41 7.97 10.51
N GLY A 25 9.03 8.06 11.69
CA GLY A 25 10.44 8.40 11.82
C GLY A 25 11.29 7.13 11.83
N ALA A 26 12.40 7.14 11.10
CA ALA A 26 13.44 6.11 11.16
C ALA A 26 14.79 6.75 11.48
N THR A 27 15.65 6.04 12.20
CA THR A 27 17.00 6.52 12.53
C THR A 27 17.97 6.08 11.45
N ASN A 28 18.66 7.04 10.82
CA ASN A 28 19.73 6.73 9.87
C ASN A 28 21.04 6.39 10.60
N LYS A 29 22.08 5.98 9.85
CA LYS A 29 23.41 5.64 10.42
C LYS A 29 24.08 6.80 11.15
N SER A 30 23.68 8.03 10.85
CA SER A 30 24.18 9.26 11.46
C SER A 30 23.33 9.71 12.66
N TYR A 31 22.47 8.82 13.20
CA TYR A 31 21.57 9.08 14.34
C TYR A 31 20.54 10.20 14.12
N GLN A 32 20.28 10.56 12.87
CA GLN A 32 19.25 11.53 12.53
C GLN A 32 17.92 10.81 12.30
N THR A 33 16.83 11.42 12.76
CA THR A 33 15.48 10.96 12.43
C THR A 33 15.11 11.44 11.02
N ILE A 34 14.76 10.51 10.15
CA ILE A 34 14.34 10.75 8.77
C ILE A 34 12.90 10.23 8.55
N PRO A 35 12.13 10.81 7.61
CA PRO A 35 10.81 10.29 7.26
C PRO A 35 10.90 8.92 6.59
N GLN A 36 10.01 8.00 6.95
CA GLN A 36 9.91 6.65 6.41
C GLN A 36 8.46 6.30 6.10
N ILE A 37 8.21 5.81 4.88
CA ILE A 37 6.96 5.16 4.48
C ILE A 37 7.23 3.66 4.37
N LYS A 38 6.35 2.83 4.94
CA LYS A 38 6.47 1.37 4.89
C LYS A 38 5.47 0.79 3.90
N PHE A 39 5.98 0.23 2.80
CA PHE A 39 5.21 -0.57 1.86
C PHE A 39 5.44 -2.05 2.17
N GLU A 40 4.64 -2.62 3.07
CA GLU A 40 4.77 -4.02 3.49
C GLU A 40 3.39 -4.70 3.63
N GLY A 41 3.33 -5.99 3.30
CA GLY A 41 2.15 -6.85 3.50
C GLY A 41 1.69 -7.62 2.26
N GLN A 42 0.84 -8.64 2.49
CA GLN A 42 0.32 -9.54 1.44
C GLN A 42 -0.46 -8.83 0.33
N TRP A 43 -0.89 -7.60 0.57
CA TRP A 43 -1.59 -6.80 -0.41
C TRP A 43 -0.71 -6.36 -1.58
N LEU A 44 0.60 -6.18 -1.36
CA LEU A 44 1.54 -5.92 -2.44
C LEU A 44 1.59 -7.12 -3.41
N LYS A 45 1.62 -8.33 -2.85
CA LYS A 45 1.55 -9.57 -3.64
C LYS A 45 0.24 -9.68 -4.43
N ALA A 46 -0.89 -9.30 -3.83
CA ALA A 46 -2.17 -9.27 -4.53
C ALA A 46 -2.21 -8.23 -5.68
N LEU A 47 -1.37 -7.19 -5.62
CA LEU A 47 -1.17 -6.21 -6.70
C LEU A 47 -0.10 -6.62 -7.73
N GLY A 48 0.50 -7.81 -7.60
CA GLY A 48 1.51 -8.33 -8.54
C GLY A 48 2.95 -7.95 -8.22
N PHE A 49 3.21 -7.37 -7.04
CA PHE A 49 4.57 -7.13 -6.54
C PHE A 49 5.10 -8.36 -5.80
N CYS A 50 6.27 -8.84 -6.20
CA CYS A 50 6.97 -9.99 -5.66
C CYS A 50 8.30 -9.56 -5.04
N VAL A 51 8.81 -10.39 -4.13
CA VAL A 51 10.17 -10.22 -3.60
C VAL A 51 11.15 -10.37 -4.76
N GLY A 52 12.04 -9.38 -4.91
CA GLY A 52 13.02 -9.33 -6.00
C GLY A 52 12.59 -8.48 -7.20
N ASP A 53 11.33 -8.04 -7.27
CA ASP A 53 10.91 -7.11 -8.32
C ASP A 53 11.70 -5.81 -8.26
N ARG A 54 12.06 -5.30 -9.44
CA ARG A 54 12.62 -3.96 -9.60
C ARG A 54 11.49 -2.95 -9.72
N LEU A 55 11.69 -1.77 -9.13
CA LEU A 55 10.70 -0.69 -9.10
C LEU A 55 11.32 0.60 -9.64
N GLN A 56 10.50 1.39 -10.31
CA GLN A 56 10.75 2.79 -10.61
C GLN A 56 9.96 3.66 -9.62
N VAL A 57 10.59 4.73 -9.16
CA VAL A 57 9.97 5.71 -8.27
C VAL A 57 10.16 7.08 -8.89
N ASP A 58 9.06 7.70 -9.29
CA ASP A 58 9.05 9.08 -9.78
C ASP A 58 8.61 10.00 -8.65
N CYS A 59 9.41 11.04 -8.40
CA CYS A 59 9.22 11.99 -7.30
C CYS A 59 8.80 13.35 -7.84
N GLU A 60 7.68 13.86 -7.34
CA GLU A 60 7.17 15.19 -7.62
C GLU A 60 6.81 15.91 -6.32
N GLU A 61 6.47 17.19 -6.40
CA GLU A 61 6.00 17.93 -5.23
C GLU A 61 4.76 17.25 -4.63
N ASN A 62 4.87 16.81 -3.38
CA ASN A 62 3.82 16.12 -2.61
C ASN A 62 3.27 14.83 -3.26
N ARG A 63 3.95 14.25 -4.25
CA ARG A 63 3.49 13.04 -4.93
C ARG A 63 4.65 12.09 -5.22
N ILE A 64 4.41 10.80 -4.98
CA ILE A 64 5.32 9.72 -5.34
C ILE A 64 4.51 8.71 -6.15
N THR A 65 5.01 8.34 -7.33
CA THR A 65 4.47 7.27 -8.15
C THR A 65 5.43 6.08 -8.11
N ILE A 66 4.93 4.90 -7.75
CA ILE A 66 5.73 3.66 -7.71
C ILE A 66 5.20 2.72 -8.78
N THR A 67 6.08 2.32 -9.70
CA THR A 67 5.74 1.45 -10.81
C THR A 67 6.68 0.26 -10.83
N LYS A 68 6.15 -0.94 -11.08
CA LYS A 68 6.98 -2.13 -11.29
C LYS A 68 7.71 -2.00 -12.63
N LEU A 69 9.03 -2.16 -12.61
CA LEU A 69 9.81 -2.27 -13.84
C LEU A 69 9.53 -3.65 -14.45
N SER A 70 9.02 -3.66 -15.66
CA SER A 70 8.90 -4.90 -16.44
C SER A 70 10.23 -5.10 -17.16
N ASP A 71 10.80 -6.31 -17.09
CA ASP A 71 11.97 -6.69 -17.86
C ASP A 71 11.62 -6.92 -19.35
N ASP A 72 10.72 -6.10 -19.92
CA ASP A 72 10.40 -6.14 -21.35
C ASP A 72 11.55 -5.48 -22.12
N ASN A 73 12.68 -6.18 -22.13
CA ASN A 73 13.69 -6.03 -23.16
C ASN A 73 13.07 -6.65 -24.41
N GLY A 74 12.47 -5.81 -25.25
CA GLY A 74 12.04 -6.19 -26.60
C GLY A 74 13.17 -6.80 -27.42
#